data_AF-A0A1F8A608-F1
#
_entry.id   AF-A0A1F8A608-F1
#
_cell.length_a   1.000
_cell.length_b   1.000
_cell.length_c   1.000
_cell.angle_alpha   90.00
_cell.angle_beta   90.00
_cell.angle_gamma   90.00
#
_symmetry.space_group_name_H-M   'P 1'
#
loop_
_entity.id
_entity.type
_entity.pdbx_description
1 polymer ?
#
loop_
_entity_poly.entity_id
_entity_poly.type
_entity_poly.pdbx_seq_one_letter_code
_entity_poly.pdbx_strand_id
1 'polypeptide(L)'
;MDYNKPLDLLHMAGETDWVERVNMACVDGRLCSWATGLQPQNFSCRLDCGFLNGSYNIGQKLVFDDGTTWLLRLPRAGSVSPDYADEKVAMEVETLHLIRGKTSLPVPEMYAWGLARENQLGLGPFMMMNFYRRHLPW
;
A
#
# COMPACT_ATOMS: atom_id res chain seq x y z
N MET A 1 -28.25 -10.15 13.23
CA MET A 1 -26.84 -10.33 13.62
C MET A 1 -26.61 -9.48 14.85
N ASP A 2 -26.21 -10.11 15.95
CA ASP A 2 -25.81 -9.42 17.17
C ASP A 2 -24.35 -8.99 16.98
N TYR A 3 -24.10 -7.69 16.82
CA TYR A 3 -22.77 -7.15 16.56
C TYR A 3 -22.17 -6.59 17.85
N ASN A 4 -20.90 -6.89 18.08
CA ASN A 4 -20.17 -6.47 19.26
C ASN A 4 -19.72 -5.00 19.10
N LYS A 5 -20.61 -4.06 19.42
CA LYS A 5 -20.37 -2.61 19.30
C LYS A 5 -19.04 -2.14 19.92
N PRO A 6 -18.61 -2.63 21.11
CA PRO A 6 -17.28 -2.33 21.64
C PRO A 6 -16.13 -2.69 20.70
N LEU A 7 -16.20 -3.84 20.03
CA LEU A 7 -15.17 -4.28 19.09
C LEU A 7 -15.13 -3.36 17.87
N ASP A 8 -16.29 -2.92 17.37
CA ASP A 8 -16.37 -1.98 16.26
C ASP A 8 -15.76 -0.62 16.62
N LEU A 9 -16.01 -0.11 17.83
CA LEU A 9 -15.39 1.11 18.34
C LEU A 9 -13.85 0.99 18.41
N LEU A 10 -13.35 -0.16 18.85
CA LEU A 10 -11.90 -0.43 18.89
C LEU A 10 -11.30 -0.47 17.49
N HIS A 11 -11.97 -1.13 16.53
CA HIS A 11 -11.53 -1.15 15.13
C HIS A 11 -11.52 0.25 14.52
N MET A 12 -12.57 1.06 14.74
CA MET A 12 -12.64 2.44 14.24
C MET A 12 -11.56 3.33 14.86
N ALA A 13 -11.28 3.19 16.15
CA ALA A 13 -10.23 3.95 16.82
C ALA A 13 -8.83 3.56 16.28
N GLY A 14 -8.55 2.27 16.15
CA GLY A 14 -7.29 1.77 15.59
C GLY A 14 -7.10 2.18 14.12
N GLU A 15 -8.19 2.19 13.34
CA GLU A 15 -8.18 2.70 11.97
C GLU A 15 -7.86 4.20 11.91
N THR A 16 -8.48 5.00 12.78
CA THR A 16 -8.29 6.46 12.81
C THR A 16 -6.82 6.81 13.13
N ASP A 17 -6.25 6.21 14.18
CA ASP A 17 -4.83 6.37 14.53
C ASP A 17 -3.91 5.98 13.37
N TRP A 18 -4.20 4.84 12.75
CA TRP A 18 -3.38 4.36 11.64
C TRP A 18 -3.46 5.29 10.43
N VAL A 19 -4.64 5.78 10.06
CA VAL A 19 -4.82 6.76 8.98
C VAL A 19 -4.05 8.05 9.28
N GLU A 20 -4.06 8.52 10.53
CA GLU A 20 -3.28 9.69 10.94
C GLU A 20 -1.77 9.46 10.78
N ARG A 21 -1.25 8.28 11.14
CA ARG A 21 0.16 7.93 10.91
C ARG A 21 0.53 7.89 9.43
N VAL A 22 -0.34 7.33 8.58
CA VAL A 22 -0.15 7.34 7.12
C VAL A 22 -0.14 8.79 6.60
N ASN A 23 -1.08 9.62 7.03
CA ASN A 23 -1.14 11.05 6.67
C ASN A 23 0.12 11.80 7.06
N MET A 24 0.60 11.63 8.30
CA MET A 24 1.86 12.24 8.75
C MET A 24 3.03 11.79 7.89
N ALA A 25 3.15 10.50 7.57
CA ALA A 25 4.21 10.00 6.70
C ALA A 25 4.16 10.61 5.28
N CYS A 26 2.96 10.94 4.78
CA CYS A 26 2.79 11.69 3.53
C CYS A 26 3.28 13.14 3.67
N VAL A 27 2.78 13.86 4.68
CA VAL A 27 3.03 15.30 4.87
C VAL A 27 4.50 15.59 5.19
N ASP A 28 5.12 14.73 6.00
CA ASP A 28 6.53 14.88 6.40
C ASP A 28 7.52 14.45 5.31
N GLY A 29 7.02 14.00 4.14
CA GLY A 29 7.85 13.53 3.02
C GLY A 29 8.54 12.17 3.26
N ARG A 30 8.30 11.52 4.40
CA ARG A 30 8.91 10.23 4.76
C ARG A 30 8.57 9.12 3.77
N LEU A 31 7.35 9.10 3.22
CA LEU A 31 6.99 8.14 2.18
C LEU A 31 7.84 8.28 0.92
N CYS A 32 8.07 9.51 0.45
CA CYS A 32 8.89 9.74 -0.74
C CYS A 32 10.36 9.48 -0.47
N SER A 33 10.89 9.89 0.69
CA SER A 33 12.27 9.57 1.08
C SER A 33 12.49 8.06 1.10
N TRP A 34 11.54 7.30 1.65
CA TRP A 34 11.59 5.84 1.66
C TRP A 34 11.53 5.25 0.24
N ALA A 35 10.59 5.72 -0.59
CA ALA A 35 10.41 5.23 -1.95
C ALA A 35 11.63 5.53 -2.84
N THR A 36 12.22 6.73 -2.74
CA THR A 36 13.45 7.11 -3.44
C THR A 36 14.60 6.17 -3.06
N GLY A 37 14.76 5.80 -1.79
CA GLY A 37 15.80 4.86 -1.36
C GLY A 37 15.64 3.43 -1.87
N LEU A 38 14.44 3.06 -2.35
CA LEU A 38 14.17 1.77 -2.99
C LEU A 38 14.28 1.86 -4.52
N GLN A 39 14.33 3.07 -5.07
CA GLN A 39 14.38 3.32 -6.51
C GLN A 39 15.83 3.18 -7.00
N PRO A 40 16.14 2.36 -8.03
CA PRO A 40 17.53 2.04 -8.38
C PRO A 40 18.42 3.22 -8.82
N GLN A 41 17.82 4.31 -9.31
CA GLN A 41 18.50 5.53 -9.73
C GLN A 41 18.36 6.69 -8.71
N ASN A 42 17.72 6.46 -7.56
CA ASN A 42 17.38 7.47 -6.56
C ASN A 42 16.70 8.73 -7.14
N PHE A 43 15.78 8.57 -8.09
CA PHE A 43 14.99 9.72 -8.57
C PHE A 43 14.18 10.36 -7.43
N SER A 44 14.07 11.69 -7.46
CA SER A 44 13.22 12.41 -6.51
C SER A 44 11.76 11.97 -6.71
N CYS A 45 11.03 11.95 -5.60
CA CYS A 45 9.64 11.52 -5.52
C CYS A 45 8.75 12.68 -5.11
N ARG A 46 7.56 12.74 -5.72
CA ARG A 46 6.44 13.57 -5.28
C ARG A 46 5.19 12.72 -5.09
N LEU A 47 4.36 13.09 -4.12
CA LEU A 47 3.08 12.44 -3.89
C LEU A 47 2.03 13.03 -4.84
N ASP A 48 1.19 12.16 -5.41
CA ASP A 48 -0.08 12.59 -6.01
C ASP A 48 -1.08 12.79 -4.86
N CYS A 49 -1.62 14.00 -4.71
CA CYS A 49 -2.49 14.33 -3.58
C CYS A 49 -3.76 13.49 -3.62
N GLY A 50 -3.93 12.61 -2.63
CA GLY A 50 -5.16 11.82 -2.42
C GLY A 50 -4.92 10.31 -2.42
N PHE A 51 -5.46 9.65 -1.41
CA PHE A 51 -5.44 8.20 -1.32
C PHE A 51 -6.43 7.54 -2.28
N LEU A 52 -6.01 6.41 -2.83
CA LEU A 52 -6.89 5.44 -3.47
C LEU A 52 -7.48 4.54 -2.38
N ASN A 53 -8.68 4.88 -1.93
CA ASN A 53 -9.36 4.13 -0.87
C ASN A 53 -10.03 2.86 -1.44
N GLY A 54 -9.51 1.70 -1.04
CA GLY A 54 -10.18 0.42 -1.22
C GLY A 54 -10.82 -0.07 0.07
N SER A 55 -11.60 -1.17 -0.01
CA SER A 55 -12.24 -1.77 1.16
C SER A 55 -11.22 -2.32 2.17
N TYR A 56 -10.16 -2.96 1.69
CA TYR A 56 -9.16 -3.63 2.55
C TYR A 56 -7.75 -3.06 2.44
N ASN A 57 -7.55 -2.06 1.58
CA ASN A 57 -6.24 -1.44 1.38
C ASN A 57 -6.41 0.05 1.11
N ILE A 58 -5.44 0.85 1.58
CA ILE A 58 -5.23 2.21 1.12
C ILE A 58 -4.08 2.20 0.10
N GLY A 59 -4.26 2.96 -0.98
CA GLY A 59 -3.24 3.20 -2.00
C GLY A 59 -2.73 4.63 -1.97
N GLN A 60 -1.42 4.83 -2.08
CA GLN A 60 -0.78 6.14 -2.28
C GLN A 60 0.08 6.10 -3.53
N LYS A 61 -0.13 7.05 -4.45
CA LYS A 61 0.74 7.14 -5.64
C LYS A 61 2.00 7.93 -5.31
N LEU A 62 3.12 7.40 -5.78
CA LEU A 62 4.46 7.95 -5.68
C LEU A 62 4.92 8.22 -7.12
N VAL A 63 5.07 9.49 -7.48
CA VAL A 63 5.45 9.90 -8.84
C VAL A 63 6.91 10.30 -8.82
N PHE A 64 7.72 9.68 -9.65
CA PHE A 64 9.15 9.97 -9.76
C PHE A 64 9.44 10.92 -10.92
N ASP A 65 10.58 11.61 -10.85
CA ASP A 65 11.00 12.59 -11.88
C ASP A 65 11.25 11.97 -13.26
N ASP A 66 11.52 10.66 -13.34
CA ASP A 66 11.63 9.92 -14.61
C ASP A 66 10.27 9.64 -15.28
N GLY A 67 9.17 10.08 -14.67
CA GLY A 67 7.82 9.88 -15.13
C GLY A 67 7.20 8.55 -14.71
N THR A 68 7.94 7.68 -14.03
CA THR A 68 7.38 6.45 -13.47
C THR A 68 6.45 6.77 -12.29
N THR A 69 5.41 5.97 -12.13
CA THR A 69 4.49 6.08 -10.99
C THR A 69 4.39 4.74 -10.31
N TRP A 70 4.74 4.71 -9.03
CA TRP A 70 4.53 3.57 -8.16
C TRP A 70 3.25 3.76 -7.35
N LEU A 71 2.62 2.66 -6.99
CA LEU A 71 1.52 2.59 -6.06
C LEU A 71 2.01 1.87 -4.80
N LEU A 72 2.08 2.61 -3.70
CA LEU A 72 2.17 2.02 -2.37
C LEU A 72 0.78 1.51 -1.98
N ARG A 73 0.67 0.25 -1.59
CA ARG A 73 -0.54 -0.34 -1.00
C ARG A 73 -0.24 -0.79 0.42
N LEU A 74 -1.10 -0.36 1.35
CA LEU A 74 -1.08 -0.77 2.74
C LEU A 74 -2.41 -1.43 3.11
N PRO A 75 -2.43 -2.60 3.77
CA PRO A 75 -3.66 -3.13 4.35
C PRO A 75 -4.28 -2.15 5.32
N ARG A 76 -5.59 -1.94 5.20
CA ARG A 76 -6.32 -0.97 6.00
C ARG A 76 -6.53 -1.51 7.42
N ALA A 77 -5.97 -0.83 8.42
CA ALA A 77 -6.24 -1.13 9.82
C ALA A 77 -7.75 -1.03 10.10
N GLY A 78 -8.28 -1.91 10.96
CA GLY A 78 -9.72 -2.01 11.25
C GLY A 78 -10.53 -2.80 10.22
N SER A 79 -10.05 -2.93 8.98
CA SER A 79 -10.67 -3.78 7.94
C SER A 79 -9.95 -5.11 7.73
N VAL A 80 -8.68 -5.21 8.14
CA VAL A 80 -7.86 -6.41 8.11
C VAL A 80 -7.45 -6.76 9.54
N SER A 81 -7.58 -8.03 9.91
CA SER A 81 -7.11 -8.49 11.23
C SER A 81 -5.59 -8.26 11.35
N PRO A 82 -5.11 -7.66 12.45
CA PRO A 82 -3.68 -7.40 12.64
C PRO A 82 -2.85 -8.69 12.63
N ASP A 83 -3.38 -9.79 13.15
CA ASP A 83 -2.70 -11.08 13.21
C ASP A 83 -2.46 -11.71 11.84
N TYR A 84 -3.22 -11.28 10.82
CA TYR A 84 -3.17 -11.83 9.46
C TYR A 84 -2.77 -10.80 8.41
N ALA A 85 -2.38 -9.58 8.80
CA ALA A 85 -2.02 -8.53 7.83
C ALA A 85 -0.78 -8.91 7.02
N ASP A 86 0.23 -9.49 7.68
CA ASP A 86 1.47 -9.98 7.07
C ASP A 86 1.16 -11.13 6.09
N GLU A 87 0.40 -12.12 6.55
CA GLU A 87 -0.01 -13.28 5.75
C GLU A 87 -0.81 -12.85 4.52
N LYS A 88 -1.74 -11.90 4.68
CA LYS A 88 -2.52 -11.32 3.59
C LYS A 88 -1.61 -10.73 2.52
N VAL A 89 -0.61 -9.92 2.90
CA VAL A 89 0.32 -9.32 1.92
C VAL A 89 1.14 -10.39 1.24
N ALA A 90 1.72 -11.33 1.99
CA ALA A 90 2.51 -12.43 1.42
C ALA A 90 1.69 -13.25 0.40
N MET A 91 0.43 -13.58 0.74
CA MET A 91 -0.48 -14.28 -0.16
C MET A 91 -0.84 -13.48 -1.41
N GLU A 92 -1.09 -12.16 -1.30
CA GLU A 92 -1.36 -11.30 -2.47
C GLU A 92 -0.15 -11.25 -3.41
N VAL A 93 1.07 -11.13 -2.86
CA VAL A 93 2.31 -11.12 -3.63
C VAL A 93 2.53 -12.45 -4.36
N GLU A 94 2.40 -13.56 -3.65
CA GLU A 94 2.57 -14.90 -4.23
C GLU A 94 1.51 -15.17 -5.32
N THR A 95 0.28 -14.73 -5.10
CA THR A 95 -0.79 -14.83 -6.10
C THR A 95 -0.42 -14.07 -7.37
N LEU A 96 0.09 -12.85 -7.26
CA LEU A 96 0.52 -12.06 -8.42
C LEU A 96 1.71 -12.74 -9.14
N HIS A 97 2.65 -13.30 -8.40
CA HIS A 97 3.77 -14.07 -8.94
C HIS A 97 3.27 -15.28 -9.76
N LEU A 98 2.33 -16.05 -9.19
CA LEU A 98 1.75 -17.22 -9.85
C LEU A 98 0.97 -16.84 -11.11
N ILE A 99 0.13 -15.78 -11.07
CA ILE A 99 -0.62 -15.34 -12.25
C ILE A 99 0.34 -14.94 -13.38
N ARG A 100 1.41 -14.19 -13.07
CA ARG A 100 2.44 -13.82 -14.06
C ARG A 100 3.11 -15.04 -14.67
N GLY A 101 3.44 -16.04 -13.85
CA GLY A 101 4.17 -17.23 -14.31
C GLY A 101 3.31 -18.25 -15.06
N LYS A 102 1.98 -18.24 -14.85
CA LYS A 102 1.07 -19.26 -15.36
C LYS A 102 0.08 -18.77 -16.41
N THR A 103 -0.02 -17.46 -16.62
CA THR A 103 -1.00 -16.86 -17.53
C THR A 103 -0.37 -15.74 -18.35
N SER A 104 -1.03 -15.34 -19.44
CA SER A 104 -0.68 -14.12 -20.20
C SER A 104 -1.40 -12.87 -19.68
N LEU A 105 -2.14 -12.97 -18.57
CA LEU A 105 -2.84 -11.82 -18.01
C LEU A 105 -1.84 -10.80 -17.46
N PRO A 106 -1.97 -9.51 -17.82
CA PRO A 106 -1.11 -8.49 -17.27
C PRO A 106 -1.40 -8.32 -15.77
N VAL A 107 -0.36 -8.40 -14.95
CA VAL A 107 -0.41 -8.15 -13.51
C VAL A 107 0.65 -7.14 -13.09
N PRO A 108 0.39 -6.35 -12.03
CA PRO A 108 1.32 -5.33 -11.57
C PRO A 108 2.74 -5.83 -11.34
N GLU A 109 3.71 -5.09 -11.87
CA GLU A 109 5.12 -5.23 -11.55
C GLU A 109 5.35 -4.82 -10.11
N MET A 110 6.09 -5.65 -9.38
CA MET A 110 6.38 -5.43 -7.98
C MET A 110 7.79 -4.90 -7.84
N TYR A 111 7.93 -3.71 -7.25
CA TYR A 111 9.24 -3.08 -7.01
C TYR A 111 9.77 -3.41 -5.63
N ALA A 112 8.88 -3.43 -4.64
CA ALA A 112 9.20 -3.84 -3.28
C ALA A 112 7.93 -4.35 -2.60
N TRP A 113 8.10 -5.19 -1.58
CA TRP A 113 7.06 -5.54 -0.63
C TRP A 113 7.74 -5.97 0.66
N GLY A 114 6.98 -6.03 1.76
CA GLY A 114 7.53 -6.52 3.02
C GLY A 114 6.48 -6.65 4.09
N LEU A 115 6.85 -7.39 5.12
CA LEU A 115 6.07 -7.61 6.34
C LEU A 115 6.12 -6.38 7.24
N ALA A 116 5.26 -6.34 8.26
CA ALA A 116 5.16 -5.19 9.17
C ALA A 116 6.50 -4.80 9.78
N ARG A 117 7.32 -5.78 10.17
CA ARG A 117 8.65 -5.58 10.78
C ARG A 117 9.68 -4.97 9.81
N GLU A 118 9.44 -5.06 8.51
CA GLU A 118 10.35 -4.58 7.46
C GLU A 118 9.97 -3.17 7.00
N ASN A 119 8.78 -2.70 7.36
CA ASN A 119 8.35 -1.34 7.09
C ASN A 119 8.92 -0.38 8.14
N GLN A 120 9.98 0.34 7.76
CA GLN A 120 10.68 1.32 8.62
C GLN A 120 9.78 2.47 9.11
N LEU A 121 8.65 2.71 8.45
CA LEU A 121 7.69 3.74 8.85
C LEU A 121 6.66 3.24 9.87
N GLY A 122 6.67 1.95 10.20
CA GLY A 122 5.76 1.35 11.18
C GLY A 122 4.29 1.38 10.76
N LEU A 123 4.02 1.42 9.43
CA LEU A 123 2.66 1.51 8.88
C LEU A 123 2.02 0.14 8.61
N GLY A 124 2.68 -0.95 9.00
CA GLY A 124 2.26 -2.33 8.71
C GLY A 124 2.91 -2.89 7.45
N PRO A 125 2.52 -4.09 6.99
CA PRO A 125 3.07 -4.68 5.78
C PRO A 125 2.65 -3.89 4.55
N PHE A 126 3.39 -4.04 3.46
CA PHE A 126 3.24 -3.15 2.31
C PHE A 126 3.57 -3.83 0.99
N MET A 127 3.09 -3.22 -0.09
CA MET A 127 3.52 -3.50 -1.45
C MET A 127 3.76 -2.17 -2.19
N MET A 128 4.85 -2.09 -2.93
CA MET A 128 5.14 -1.05 -3.90
C MET A 128 5.14 -1.69 -5.29
N MET A 129 4.18 -1.28 -6.12
CA MET A 129 3.97 -1.86 -7.44
C MET A 129 3.82 -0.77 -8.50
N ASN A 130 3.91 -1.12 -9.78
CA ASN A 130 3.61 -0.17 -10.84
C ASN A 130 2.15 0.29 -10.79
N PHE A 131 1.92 1.57 -11.07
CA PHE A 131 0.58 2.11 -11.18
C PHE A 131 0.09 2.01 -12.62
N TYR A 132 -0.91 1.16 -12.87
CA TYR A 132 -1.64 1.19 -14.14
C TYR A 132 -2.67 2.31 -14.14
N ARG A 133 -2.41 3.36 -14.92
CA ARG A 133 -3.46 4.31 -15.28
C ARG A 133 -4.39 3.60 -16.25
N ARG A 134 -5.67 3.46 -15.89
CA ARG A 134 -6.71 3.06 -16.86
C ARG A 134 -6.73 4.12 -17.96
N HIS A 135 -6.23 3.78 -19.15
CA HIS A 135 -6.66 4.48 -20.36
C HIS A 135 -8.08 4.00 -20.61
N LEU A 136 -9.05 4.90 -20.47
CA LEU A 136 -10.34 4.75 -21.13
C LEU A 136 -10.15 5.34 -22.53
N PRO A 137 -10.02 4.54 -23.60
CA PRO A 137 -10.33 5.04 -24.92
C PRO A 137 -11.85 5.01 -25.00
N TRP A 138 -12.53 6.10 -24.67
CA TRP A 138 -13.85 6.60 -25.13
C TRP A 138 -14.20 7.84 -24.30
#